data_AF-A0A927NH25-F1
#
_entry.id   AF-A0A927NH25-F1
#
_cell.length_a   1.000
_cell.length_b   1.000
_cell.length_c   1.000
_cell.angle_alpha   90.00
_cell.angle_beta   90.00
_cell.angle_gamma   90.00
#
_symmetry.space_group_name_H-M   'P 1'
#
loop_
_entity.id
_entity.type
_entity.pdbx_description
1 polymer ?
#
loop_
_entity_poly.entity_id
_entity_poly.type
_entity_poly.pdbx_seq_one_letter_code
_entity_poly.pdbx_strand_id
1 'polypeptide(L)'
;MKKDIFNNKISNDYKNYVKFILIFTSILCILLGILFLMIAIFYNKIDYFAKIFLYIISVVSILIGIIYPIITICLIKIYPKNKNITKLFLKEEIFVEDKLN
;
A
#
# COMPACT_ATOMS: atom_id res chain seq x y z
N MET A 1 31.69 -10.69 7.53
CA MET A 1 30.59 -11.57 7.99
C MET A 1 29.30 -10.75 7.92
N LYS A 2 28.56 -10.83 6.81
CA LYS A 2 27.30 -10.07 6.63
C LYS A 2 26.23 -10.75 7.47
N LYS A 3 25.69 -10.05 8.48
CA LYS A 3 24.59 -10.55 9.30
C LYS A 3 23.37 -10.74 8.40
N ASP A 4 22.91 -11.99 8.30
CA ASP A 4 21.63 -12.34 7.69
C ASP A 4 20.49 -11.73 8.51
N ILE A 5 20.00 -10.57 8.05
CA ILE A 5 18.81 -9.89 8.57
C ILE A 5 17.55 -10.76 8.35
N PHE A 6 17.67 -11.81 7.53
CA PHE A 6 16.60 -12.74 7.15
C PHE A 6 16.64 -14.09 7.88
N ASN A 7 17.34 -14.18 9.03
CA ASN A 7 17.39 -15.41 9.82
C ASN A 7 16.04 -15.70 10.51
N ASN A 8 15.08 -16.26 9.77
CA ASN A 8 13.88 -17.04 10.13
C ASN A 8 12.96 -16.63 11.31
N LYS A 9 13.19 -15.50 11.98
CA LYS A 9 12.30 -14.88 12.97
C LYS A 9 11.98 -13.47 12.52
N ILE A 10 11.19 -13.34 11.47
CA ILE A 10 10.48 -12.08 11.23
C ILE A 10 9.54 -11.92 12.42
N SER A 11 9.84 -10.99 13.33
CA SER A 11 8.98 -10.76 14.48
C SER A 11 7.60 -10.31 14.00
N ASN A 12 6.55 -10.67 14.73
CA ASN A 12 5.19 -10.24 14.40
C ASN A 12 5.09 -8.71 14.30
N ASP A 13 5.94 -7.98 15.03
CA ASP A 13 6.04 -6.52 14.97
C ASP A 13 6.48 -6.03 13.58
N TYR A 14 7.40 -6.73 12.92
CA TYR A 14 7.83 -6.38 11.57
C TYR A 14 6.70 -6.57 10.54
N LYS A 15 5.85 -7.60 10.69
CA LYS A 15 4.67 -7.76 9.81
C LYS A 15 3.68 -6.63 10.01
N ASN A 16 3.35 -6.32 11.27
CA ASN A 16 2.38 -5.28 11.62
C ASN A 16 2.87 -3.93 11.12
N TYR A 17 4.18 -3.69 11.21
CA TYR A 17 4.84 -2.52 10.65
C TYR A 17 4.68 -2.43 9.13
N VAL A 18 4.90 -3.53 8.40
CA VAL A 18 4.72 -3.55 6.93
C VAL A 18 3.25 -3.35 6.54
N LYS A 19 2.30 -4.03 7.21
CA LYS A 19 0.85 -3.84 6.98
C LYS A 19 0.44 -2.38 7.26
N PHE A 20 0.92 -1.82 8.36
CA PHE A 20 0.67 -0.43 8.73
C PHE A 20 1.21 0.54 7.69
N ILE A 21 2.47 0.40 7.27
CA ILE A 21 3.06 1.25 6.23
C ILE A 21 2.27 1.17 4.94
N LEU A 22 1.86 -0.04 4.53
CA LEU A 22 1.12 -0.24 3.29
C LEU A 22 -0.22 0.52 3.32
N ILE A 23 -0.99 0.35 4.39
CA ILE A 23 -2.28 1.02 4.58
C ILE A 23 -2.09 2.54 4.71
N PHE A 24 -1.14 2.96 5.54
CA PHE A 24 -0.88 4.38 5.81
C PHE A 24 -0.45 5.12 4.53
N THR A 25 0.46 4.53 3.75
CA THR A 25 0.94 5.14 2.49
C THR A 25 -0.20 5.24 1.47
N SER A 26 -1.04 4.22 1.35
CA SER A 26 -2.23 4.26 0.48
C SER A 26 -3.21 5.36 0.88
N ILE A 27 -3.53 5.46 2.16
CA ILE A 27 -4.43 6.51 2.68
C ILE A 27 -3.84 7.89 2.41
N LEU A 28 -2.54 8.08 2.69
CA LEU A 28 -1.87 9.35 2.48
C LEU A 28 -1.89 9.78 1.00
N CYS A 29 -1.61 8.85 0.07
CA CYS A 29 -1.69 9.11 -1.37
C CYS A 29 -3.11 9.51 -1.82
N ILE A 30 -4.14 8.83 -1.32
CA ILE A 30 -5.53 9.15 -1.65
C ILE A 30 -5.90 10.54 -1.12
N LEU A 31 -5.54 10.85 0.13
CA LEU A 31 -5.79 12.16 0.74
C LEU A 31 -5.11 13.29 -0.04
N LEU A 32 -3.85 13.10 -0.44
CA LEU A 32 -3.13 14.07 -1.27
C LEU A 32 -3.77 14.22 -2.65
N GLY A 33 -4.21 13.12 -3.27
CA GLY A 33 -4.93 13.17 -4.54
C GLY A 33 -6.23 13.98 -4.44
N ILE A 34 -7.04 13.71 -3.42
CA ILE A 34 -8.27 14.47 -3.15
C ILE A 34 -7.96 15.95 -2.92
N LEU A 35 -6.91 16.26 -2.15
CA LEU A 35 -6.50 17.64 -1.89
C LEU A 35 -6.12 18.38 -3.19
N PHE A 36 -5.34 17.75 -4.08
CA PHE A 36 -5.01 18.34 -5.38
C PHE A 36 -6.23 18.51 -6.27
N LEU A 37 -7.18 17.57 -6.25
CA LEU A 37 -8.45 17.70 -6.97
C LEU A 37 -9.27 18.88 -6.46
N MET A 38 -9.38 19.03 -5.14
CA MET A 38 -10.10 20.14 -4.52
C MET A 38 -9.47 21.48 -4.89
N ILE A 39 -8.13 21.57 -4.89
CA ILE A 39 -7.43 22.78 -5.32
C ILE A 39 -7.73 23.09 -6.80
N ALA A 40 -7.69 22.07 -7.67
CA ALA A 40 -7.95 22.24 -9.10
C ALA A 40 -9.39 22.74 -9.40
N ILE A 41 -10.38 22.28 -8.62
CA ILE A 41 -11.80 22.61 -8.80
C ILE A 41 -12.16 23.96 -8.17
N PHE A 42 -11.78 24.19 -6.91
CA PHE A 42 -12.27 25.31 -6.11
C PHE A 42 -11.38 26.56 -6.21
N TYR A 43 -10.11 26.41 -6.57
CA TYR A 43 -9.19 27.55 -6.61
C TYR A 43 -9.06 28.12 -8.03
N ASN A 44 -9.81 29.20 -8.28
CA ASN A 44 -9.92 29.82 -9.60
C ASN A 44 -8.71 30.68 -10.03
N LYS A 45 -7.78 30.98 -9.11
CA LYS A 45 -6.59 31.81 -9.41
C LYS A 45 -5.39 31.02 -9.94
N ILE A 46 -5.57 29.74 -10.30
CA ILE A 46 -4.52 28.92 -10.91
C ILE A 46 -4.66 28.97 -12.43
N ASP A 47 -3.52 29.11 -13.11
CA ASP A 47 -3.44 29.03 -14.58
C ASP A 47 -3.99 27.71 -15.13
N TYR A 48 -4.56 27.78 -16.34
CA TYR A 48 -5.18 26.62 -16.98
C TYR A 48 -4.25 25.40 -17.07
N PHE A 49 -2.98 25.60 -17.46
CA PHE A 49 -1.99 24.53 -17.55
C PHE A 49 -1.67 23.91 -16.19
N ALA A 50 -1.58 24.73 -15.13
CA ALA A 50 -1.35 24.24 -13.77
C ALA A 50 -2.56 23.47 -13.23
N LYS A 51 -3.80 23.86 -13.59
CA LYS A 51 -5.00 23.07 -13.26
C LYS A 51 -4.98 21.70 -13.93
N ILE A 52 -4.63 21.62 -15.22
CA ILE A 52 -4.49 20.33 -15.91
C ILE A 52 -3.46 19.44 -15.21
N PHE A 53 -2.31 20.01 -14.85
CA PHE A 53 -1.28 19.27 -14.13
C PHE A 53 -1.78 18.74 -12.78
N LEU A 54 -2.54 19.56 -12.03
CA LEU A 54 -3.16 19.14 -10.77
C LEU A 54 -4.18 18.02 -10.96
N TYR A 55 -4.98 18.03 -12.03
CA TYR A 55 -5.88 16.92 -12.34
C TYR A 55 -5.12 15.63 -12.62
N ILE A 56 -4.05 15.70 -13.43
CA ILE A 56 -3.22 14.54 -13.75
C ILE A 56 -2.59 13.97 -12.46
N ILE A 57 -1.96 14.82 -11.64
CA ILE A 57 -1.28 14.35 -10.43
C ILE A 57 -2.25 13.81 -9.38
N SER A 58 -3.47 14.38 -9.30
CA SER A 58 -4.55 13.86 -8.49
C SER A 58 -4.93 12.44 -8.91
N VAL A 59 -5.22 12.24 -10.20
CA VAL A 59 -5.62 10.93 -10.75
C VAL A 59 -4.51 9.91 -10.53
N VAL A 60 -3.26 10.26 -10.82
CA VAL A 60 -2.10 9.38 -10.61
C VAL A 60 -1.94 9.02 -9.13
N SER A 61 -2.09 9.98 -8.22
CA SER A 61 -1.96 9.74 -6.78
C SER A 61 -3.04 8.80 -6.25
N ILE A 62 -4.30 8.98 -6.68
CA ILE A 62 -5.42 8.10 -6.32
C ILE A 62 -5.20 6.69 -6.89
N LEU A 63 -4.80 6.59 -8.16
CA LEU A 63 -4.49 5.31 -8.80
C LEU A 63 -3.35 4.59 -8.08
N ILE A 64 -2.26 5.27 -7.73
CA ILE A 64 -1.17 4.68 -6.95
C ILE A 64 -1.68 4.20 -5.59
N GLY A 65 -2.48 5.01 -4.89
CA GLY A 65 -3.04 4.64 -3.59
C GLY A 65 -3.86 3.35 -3.61
N ILE A 66 -4.53 3.05 -4.73
CA ILE A 66 -5.35 1.84 -4.93
C ILE A 66 -4.53 0.68 -5.51
N ILE A 67 -3.74 0.94 -6.56
CA ILE A 67 -3.02 -0.09 -7.31
C ILE A 67 -1.85 -0.66 -6.50
N TYR A 68 -1.12 0.19 -5.78
CA TYR A 68 0.04 -0.22 -4.97
C TYR A 68 -0.27 -1.32 -3.95
N PRO A 69 -1.33 -1.22 -3.10
CA PRO A 69 -1.67 -2.28 -2.17
C PRO A 69 -2.15 -3.55 -2.89
N ILE A 70 -2.90 -3.42 -3.99
CA ILE A 70 -3.37 -4.57 -4.79
C ILE A 70 -2.20 -5.34 -5.39
N ILE A 71 -1.27 -4.65 -6.05
CA ILE A 71 -0.06 -5.25 -6.63
C ILE A 71 0.77 -5.91 -5.53
N THR A 72 0.91 -5.26 -4.38
CA THR A 72 1.67 -5.83 -3.26
C THR A 72 1.04 -7.13 -2.77
N ILE A 73 -0.28 -7.19 -2.61
CA ILE A 73 -1.01 -8.42 -2.24
C ILE A 73 -0.85 -9.49 -3.32
N CYS A 74 -0.99 -9.14 -4.60
CA CYS A 74 -0.83 -10.06 -5.72
C CYS A 74 0.60 -10.61 -5.82
N LEU A 75 1.63 -9.78 -5.63
CA LEU A 75 3.03 -10.21 -5.63
C LEU A 75 3.34 -11.12 -4.45
N ILE A 76 2.78 -10.84 -3.27
CA ILE A 76 2.87 -11.74 -2.12
C ILE A 76 2.25 -13.10 -2.49
N LYS A 77 1.10 -13.15 -3.17
CA LYS A 77 0.45 -14.40 -3.61
C LYS A 77 1.26 -15.16 -4.67
N ILE A 78 1.84 -14.46 -5.66
CA ILE A 78 2.51 -15.07 -6.83
C ILE A 78 3.95 -15.50 -6.53
N TYR A 79 4.66 -14.81 -5.64
CA TYR A 79 6.05 -15.13 -5.28
C TYR A 79 6.16 -15.71 -3.85
N PRO A 80 5.85 -17.00 -3.64
CA PRO A 80 6.18 -17.70 -2.41
C PRO A 80 7.66 -18.10 -2.32
N LYS A 81 8.54 -17.53 -3.17
CA LYS A 81 9.94 -17.99 -3.34
C LYS A 81 10.77 -17.83 -2.04
N ASN A 82 10.32 -16.97 -1.11
CA ASN A 82 10.68 -17.04 0.31
C ASN A 82 9.50 -17.59 1.12
N LYS A 83 9.33 -18.92 1.14
CA LYS A 83 8.19 -19.65 1.77
C LYS A 83 7.86 -19.19 3.20
N ASN A 84 8.83 -18.63 3.93
CA ASN A 84 8.66 -18.16 5.30
C ASN A 84 8.00 -16.77 5.40
N ILE A 85 8.27 -15.85 4.45
CA ILE A 85 7.67 -14.49 4.44
C ILE A 85 6.22 -14.56 3.96
N THR A 86 5.93 -15.42 2.99
CA THR A 86 4.58 -15.56 2.43
C THR A 86 3.63 -16.29 3.40
N LYS A 87 4.14 -17.25 4.20
CA LYS A 87 3.40 -17.82 5.34
C LYS A 87 3.04 -16.78 6.40
N LEU A 88 3.82 -15.71 6.54
CA LEU A 88 3.61 -14.67 7.54
C LEU A 88 2.47 -13.71 7.14
N PHE A 89 2.20 -13.52 5.85
CA PHE A 89 1.09 -12.70 5.36
C PHE A 89 -0.19 -13.51 5.05
N LEU A 90 -0.09 -14.73 4.49
CA LEU A 90 -1.25 -15.53 4.09
C LEU A 90 -1.87 -16.36 5.23
N LYS A 91 -1.11 -16.73 6.27
CA LYS A 91 -1.61 -17.66 7.30
C LYS A 91 -2.57 -16.99 8.30
N GLU A 92 -2.59 -15.66 8.40
CA GLU A 92 -3.56 -14.95 9.25
C GLU A 92 -4.87 -14.63 8.53
N GLU A 93 -4.85 -14.42 7.20
CA GLU A 93 -6.07 -14.06 6.45
C GLU A 93 -6.81 -15.27 5.85
N ILE A 94 -6.18 -16.45 5.80
CA ILE A 94 -6.81 -17.69 5.28
C ILE A 94 -7.22 -18.66 6.41
N PHE A 95 -6.92 -18.36 7.69
CA PHE A 95 -7.30 -19.22 8.82
C PHE A 95 -8.06 -18.46 9.92
N VAL A 96 -8.92 -17.51 9.55
CA VAL A 96 -10.10 -17.21 10.37
C VAL A 96 -11.17 -18.20 9.90
N GLU A 97 -11.53 -19.12 10.79
CA GLU A 97 -12.53 -20.20 10.65
C GLU A 97 -12.07 -21.49 9.92
N ASP A 98 -11.54 -22.42 10.73
CA ASP A 98 -12.02 -23.81 10.74
C ASP A 98 -11.69 -24.50 12.08
N LYS A 99 -12.00 -23.81 13.19
CA LYS A 99 -12.04 -24.42 14.53
C LYS A 99 -13.12 -23.76 15.39
N LEU A 100 -14.36 -23.91 14.97
CA LEU A 100 -15.47 -24.07 15.91
C LEU A 100 -15.88 -25.54 15.83
N ASN A 101 -15.33 -26.31 16.77
CA ASN A 101 -16.02 -27.46 17.33
C ASN A 101 -17.34 -27.00 17.94
#